data_AF-A0A914LG18-F1
#
_entry.id   AF-A0A914LG18-F1
#
_cell.length_a   1.000
_cell.length_b   1.000
_cell.length_c   1.000
_cell.angle_alpha   90.00
_cell.angle_beta   90.00
_cell.angle_gamma   90.00
#
_symmetry.space_group_name_H-M   'P 1'
#
loop_
_entity.id
_entity.type
_entity.pdbx_description
1 polymer ?
#
loop_
_entity_poly.entity_id
_entity_poly.type
_entity_poly.pdbx_seq_one_letter_code
_entity_poly.pdbx_strand_id
1 'polypeptide(L)'
;MQNFYFLINYFILLFIFAKDNFAQSQNNPDEITDKLPLLDFKLNFKHYSGYLQISKTKFLHYMLTNSKNNPEKDPVIFWYNGGPGCSSLLGLFTELGPYLLNKDGSKLIENPHSWNNNASVVFIESPAGVGFSYATDGNVATNDNIAADDNYLAIKQFFKKYPKFLKNDIYITGESYAGIYLPMLTSLIVKGMSKFKINLKGLAIGNPYLNKKIDYESNLIYAYGHGVVDEELWQSVKKDCCKGCVDGCDIEKLVGSCSTNAIQIYNSFFNGNINAYDIYRNCGNSPNASSYQKYDMFSRADFRLKNMAKLAKKARLNIMEENTRRVKRDDGSSFDPSLVPCLAGYTLAFIAVVPLPSPN
;
A
#
# COMPACT_ATOMS: atom_id res chain seq x y z
N MET A 1 -61.97 25.98 20.89
CA MET A 1 -61.04 24.83 20.80
C MET A 1 -60.83 24.32 19.37
N GLN A 2 -61.85 24.28 18.51
CA GLN A 2 -61.76 23.77 17.13
C GLN A 2 -60.74 24.51 16.23
N ASN A 3 -60.62 25.84 16.34
CA ASN A 3 -59.65 26.63 15.55
C ASN A 3 -58.19 26.40 15.95
N PHE A 4 -57.92 25.92 17.17
CA PHE A 4 -56.55 25.67 17.65
C PHE A 4 -55.99 24.35 17.09
N TYR A 5 -56.84 23.32 16.98
CA TYR A 5 -56.48 22.05 16.33
C TYR A 5 -56.24 22.20 14.83
N PHE A 6 -56.97 23.10 14.16
CA PHE A 6 -56.78 23.37 12.73
C PHE A 6 -55.42 24.01 12.45
N LEU A 7 -54.99 24.96 13.29
CA LEU A 7 -53.66 25.58 13.18
C LEU A 7 -52.53 24.58 13.46
N ILE A 8 -52.64 23.74 14.48
CA ILE A 8 -51.64 22.72 14.80
C ILE A 8 -51.49 21.71 13.65
N ASN A 9 -52.60 21.22 13.09
CA ASN A 9 -52.55 20.30 11.95
C ASN A 9 -51.95 20.96 10.70
N TYR A 10 -52.23 22.25 10.48
CA TYR A 10 -51.64 23.01 9.37
C TYR A 10 -50.12 23.20 9.54
N PHE A 11 -49.64 23.47 10.76
CA PHE A 11 -48.21 23.54 11.05
C PHE A 11 -47.52 22.17 10.95
N ILE A 12 -48.16 21.08 11.38
CA ILE A 12 -47.60 19.73 11.23
C ILE A 12 -47.51 19.34 9.75
N LEU A 13 -48.54 19.64 8.94
CA LEU A 13 -48.51 19.44 7.49
C LEU A 13 -47.41 20.27 6.82
N LEU A 14 -47.26 21.55 7.18
CA LEU A 14 -46.17 22.40 6.69
C LEU A 14 -44.79 21.86 7.09
N PHE A 15 -44.63 21.29 8.28
CA PHE A 15 -43.37 20.66 8.72
C PHE A 15 -43.07 19.34 7.98
N ILE A 16 -44.11 18.56 7.64
CA ILE A 16 -43.97 17.34 6.83
C ILE A 16 -43.60 17.71 5.38
N PHE A 17 -44.30 18.66 4.77
CA PHE A 17 -43.98 19.16 3.43
C PHE A 17 -42.64 19.90 3.35
N ALA A 18 -42.20 20.58 4.43
CA ALA A 18 -40.87 21.19 4.48
C ALA A 18 -39.73 20.17 4.66
N LYS A 19 -40.00 19.02 5.32
CA LYS A 19 -39.03 17.91 5.38
C LYS A 19 -38.92 17.17 4.05
N ASP A 20 -40.03 16.96 3.35
CA ASP A 20 -40.03 16.25 2.07
C ASP A 20 -39.44 17.11 0.92
N ASN A 21 -39.54 18.45 1.00
CA ASN A 21 -38.93 19.36 0.01
C ASN A 21 -37.43 19.67 0.24
N PHE A 22 -36.80 19.18 1.31
CA PHE A 22 -35.33 19.26 1.48
C PHE A 22 -34.59 18.04 0.90
N ALA A 23 -35.31 17.07 0.34
CA ALA A 23 -34.76 15.98 -0.45
C ALA A 23 -34.79 16.30 -1.95
N GLN A 24 -34.61 17.56 -2.33
CA GLN A 24 -34.24 17.86 -3.71
C GLN A 24 -32.80 17.36 -3.87
N SER A 25 -32.60 16.34 -4.71
CA SER A 25 -31.29 15.84 -5.10
C SER A 25 -30.53 16.98 -5.76
N GLN A 26 -29.85 17.79 -4.96
CA GLN A 26 -28.84 18.68 -5.49
C GLN A 26 -27.78 17.74 -6.07
N ASN A 27 -27.73 17.66 -7.40
CA ASN A 27 -26.72 16.88 -8.10
C ASN A 27 -25.38 17.22 -7.46
N ASN A 28 -24.70 16.20 -6.93
CA ASN A 28 -23.40 16.41 -6.31
C ASN A 28 -22.50 17.03 -7.38
N PRO A 29 -21.96 18.25 -7.17
CA PRO A 29 -21.18 18.93 -8.20
C PRO A 29 -19.90 18.19 -8.59
N ASP A 30 -19.46 17.25 -7.74
CA ASP A 30 -18.33 16.39 -8.03
C ASP A 30 -18.72 15.17 -8.88
N GLU A 31 -20.01 14.89 -9.13
CA GLU A 31 -20.45 13.75 -9.95
C GLU A 31 -20.02 13.96 -11.41
N ILE A 32 -19.25 13.02 -11.92
CA ILE A 32 -18.88 12.99 -13.34
C ILE A 32 -20.09 12.44 -14.08
N THR A 33 -20.83 13.35 -14.72
CA THR A 33 -22.05 13.04 -15.50
C THR A 33 -21.75 12.91 -16.99
N ASP A 34 -20.69 13.58 -17.46
CA ASP A 34 -20.20 13.47 -18.82
C ASP A 34 -19.39 12.19 -19.03
N LYS A 35 -19.37 11.72 -20.26
CA LYS A 35 -18.54 10.59 -20.65
C LYS A 35 -17.06 10.97 -20.49
N LEU A 36 -16.32 10.22 -19.66
CA LEU A 36 -14.87 10.39 -19.57
C LEU A 36 -14.23 10.26 -20.96
N PRO A 37 -13.30 11.17 -21.32
CA PRO A 37 -12.49 11.00 -22.52
C PRO A 37 -11.83 9.61 -22.52
N LEU A 38 -11.63 9.04 -23.70
CA LEU A 38 -10.95 7.75 -23.91
C LEU A 38 -11.69 6.50 -23.41
N LEU A 39 -12.86 6.66 -22.78
CA LEU A 39 -13.68 5.54 -22.30
C LEU A 39 -14.71 5.15 -23.37
N ASP A 40 -14.71 3.92 -23.88
CA ASP A 40 -15.61 3.48 -24.96
C ASP A 40 -16.70 2.48 -24.54
N PHE A 41 -16.74 2.11 -23.26
CA PHE A 41 -17.71 1.19 -22.69
C PHE A 41 -18.71 1.89 -21.75
N LYS A 42 -19.79 1.20 -21.37
CA LYS A 42 -20.80 1.77 -20.47
C LYS A 42 -20.46 1.48 -19.00
N LEU A 43 -20.47 2.51 -18.16
CA LEU A 43 -20.36 2.35 -16.72
C LEU A 43 -21.73 2.06 -16.10
N ASN A 44 -21.78 1.14 -15.14
CA ASN A 44 -22.98 0.80 -14.36
C ASN A 44 -22.91 1.31 -12.91
N PHE A 45 -21.94 2.18 -12.61
CA PHE A 45 -21.72 2.79 -11.29
C PHE A 45 -21.53 4.29 -11.44
N LYS A 46 -21.75 5.02 -10.35
CA LYS A 46 -21.45 6.46 -10.29
C LYS A 46 -20.01 6.70 -9.86
N HIS A 47 -19.40 7.75 -10.39
CA HIS A 47 -18.09 8.19 -9.99
C HIS A 47 -18.03 9.70 -9.84
N TYR A 48 -17.09 10.15 -9.02
CA TYR A 48 -16.99 11.53 -8.59
C TYR A 48 -15.53 11.96 -8.62
N SER A 49 -15.29 13.22 -8.94
CA SER A 49 -13.98 13.87 -8.87
C SER A 49 -14.16 15.27 -8.30
N GLY A 50 -13.43 15.59 -7.25
CA GLY A 50 -13.52 16.91 -6.63
C GLY A 50 -12.45 17.14 -5.59
N TYR A 51 -12.68 18.11 -4.72
CA TYR A 51 -11.71 18.52 -3.71
C TYR A 51 -12.24 18.40 -2.28
N LEU A 52 -11.34 18.06 -1.37
CA LEU A 52 -11.53 18.04 0.07
C LEU A 52 -10.73 19.20 0.67
N GLN A 53 -11.41 20.23 1.16
CA GLN A 53 -10.76 21.37 1.79
C GLN A 53 -10.36 21.01 3.23
N ILE A 54 -9.07 20.76 3.44
CA ILE A 54 -8.53 20.30 4.73
C ILE A 54 -8.04 21.47 5.60
N SER A 55 -7.70 22.61 5.00
CA SER A 55 -7.36 23.84 5.71
C SER A 55 -7.88 25.06 4.97
N LYS A 56 -7.55 26.27 5.43
CA LYS A 56 -7.87 27.50 4.71
C LYS A 56 -7.22 27.55 3.32
N THR A 57 -6.05 26.92 3.16
CA THR A 57 -5.23 27.03 1.95
C THR A 57 -5.03 25.71 1.22
N LYS A 58 -5.19 24.55 1.87
CA LYS A 58 -4.92 23.23 1.28
C LYS A 58 -6.20 22.50 0.85
N PHE A 59 -6.17 21.97 -0.37
CA PHE A 59 -7.24 21.22 -1.01
C PHE A 59 -6.67 19.91 -1.57
N LEU A 60 -7.20 18.77 -1.11
CA LEU A 60 -6.81 17.47 -1.63
C LEU A 60 -7.82 16.99 -2.68
N HIS A 61 -7.35 16.71 -3.88
CA HIS A 61 -8.13 16.06 -4.92
C HIS A 61 -8.46 14.62 -4.52
N TYR A 62 -9.66 14.19 -4.88
CA TYR A 62 -10.06 12.80 -4.77
C TYR A 62 -10.84 12.37 -6.00
N MET A 63 -10.76 11.07 -6.30
CA MET A 63 -11.75 10.39 -7.13
C MET A 63 -12.44 9.29 -6.32
N LEU A 64 -13.77 9.24 -6.40
CA LEU A 64 -14.58 8.17 -5.81
C LEU A 64 -15.19 7.35 -6.95
N THR A 65 -15.03 6.03 -6.87
CA THR A 65 -15.75 5.07 -7.71
C THR A 65 -16.69 4.27 -6.83
N ASN A 66 -18.01 4.39 -7.04
CA ASN A 66 -18.97 3.61 -6.25
C ASN A 66 -18.85 2.12 -6.58
N SER A 67 -19.24 1.28 -5.62
CA SER A 67 -19.41 -0.15 -5.85
C SER A 67 -20.35 -0.41 -7.03
N LYS A 68 -19.96 -1.34 -7.91
CA LYS A 68 -20.80 -1.87 -8.99
C LYS A 68 -21.96 -2.73 -8.46
N ASN A 69 -21.84 -3.24 -7.24
CA ASN A 69 -22.84 -4.12 -6.62
C ASN A 69 -23.86 -3.32 -5.80
N ASN A 70 -23.54 -2.95 -4.55
CA ASN A 70 -24.44 -2.20 -3.68
C ASN A 70 -23.69 -1.11 -2.89
N PRO A 71 -23.51 0.11 -3.43
CA PRO A 71 -22.73 1.15 -2.77
C PRO A 71 -23.30 1.61 -1.42
N GLU A 72 -24.57 1.34 -1.11
CA GLU A 72 -25.17 1.67 0.18
C GLU A 72 -24.83 0.69 1.30
N LYS A 73 -24.37 -0.53 0.96
CA LYS A 73 -24.07 -1.60 1.92
C LYS A 73 -22.62 -2.06 1.85
N ASP A 74 -22.04 -2.06 0.65
CA ASP A 74 -20.69 -2.52 0.41
C ASP A 74 -19.66 -1.61 1.11
N PRO A 75 -18.47 -2.13 1.48
CA PRO A 75 -17.45 -1.34 2.15
C PRO A 75 -16.99 -0.09 1.37
N VAL A 76 -16.44 0.87 2.10
CA VAL A 76 -15.69 1.99 1.53
C VAL A 76 -14.21 1.80 1.80
N ILE A 77 -13.42 1.82 0.73
CA ILE A 77 -11.97 1.68 0.78
C ILE A 77 -11.36 3.04 0.46
N PHE A 78 -10.53 3.56 1.35
CA PHE A 78 -9.64 4.68 1.02
C PHE A 78 -8.31 4.13 0.52
N TRP A 79 -7.87 4.60 -0.64
CA TRP A 79 -6.63 4.17 -1.30
C TRP A 79 -5.62 5.31 -1.39
N TYR A 80 -4.37 4.98 -1.04
CA TYR A 80 -3.22 5.89 -1.09
C TYR A 80 -2.03 5.21 -1.78
N ASN A 81 -1.54 5.79 -2.88
CA ASN A 81 -0.20 5.43 -3.38
C ASN A 81 0.89 6.09 -2.50
N GLY A 82 2.13 5.60 -2.62
CA GLY A 82 3.27 6.03 -1.80
C GLY A 82 4.12 7.16 -2.42
N GLY A 83 5.41 6.89 -2.62
CA GLY A 83 6.40 7.85 -3.14
C GLY A 83 7.52 8.12 -2.14
N PRO A 84 7.42 9.13 -1.25
CA PRO A 84 6.39 10.18 -1.11
C PRO A 84 6.07 10.99 -2.36
N GLY A 85 4.83 11.45 -2.48
CA GLY A 85 4.44 12.41 -3.53
C GLY A 85 3.91 11.79 -4.83
N CYS A 86 3.71 10.48 -4.88
CA CYS A 86 3.05 9.84 -6.02
C CYS A 86 1.53 10.02 -5.93
N SER A 87 0.90 10.22 -7.08
CA SER A 87 -0.56 10.35 -7.18
C SER A 87 -1.26 9.02 -6.92
N SER A 88 -2.36 9.06 -6.18
CA SER A 88 -3.26 7.91 -6.01
C SER A 88 -4.08 7.57 -7.26
N LEU A 89 -4.04 8.42 -8.28
CA LEU A 89 -4.60 8.10 -9.59
C LEU A 89 -3.75 7.08 -10.35
N LEU A 90 -2.51 6.82 -9.90
CA LEU A 90 -1.77 5.62 -10.32
C LEU A 90 -2.60 4.37 -10.03
N GLY A 91 -3.04 4.19 -8.78
CA GLY A 91 -3.91 3.08 -8.40
C GLY A 91 -5.22 3.01 -9.19
N LEU A 92 -5.82 4.16 -9.50
CA LEU A 92 -7.04 4.21 -10.29
C LEU A 92 -6.83 3.76 -11.74
N PHE A 93 -5.80 4.28 -12.42
CA PHE A 93 -5.65 4.11 -13.87
C PHE A 93 -4.70 2.98 -14.27
N THR A 94 -3.90 2.41 -13.37
CA THR A 94 -2.93 1.36 -13.75
C THR A 94 -3.00 0.09 -12.89
N GLU A 95 -3.75 0.11 -11.79
CA GLU A 95 -3.77 -1.00 -10.82
C GLU A 95 -5.18 -1.57 -10.59
N LEU A 96 -5.96 -0.95 -9.71
CA LEU A 96 -7.16 -1.53 -9.11
C LEU A 96 -8.47 -0.81 -9.47
N GLY A 97 -8.39 0.33 -10.15
CA GLY A 97 -9.57 1.07 -10.59
C GLY A 97 -10.36 0.39 -11.71
N PRO A 98 -11.59 0.85 -11.97
CA PRO A 98 -12.52 0.22 -12.92
C PRO A 98 -12.15 0.40 -14.40
N TYR A 99 -11.38 1.43 -14.72
CA TYR A 99 -10.96 1.78 -16.07
C TYR A 99 -9.45 2.04 -16.08
N LEU A 100 -8.69 1.15 -16.70
CA LEU A 100 -7.24 1.26 -16.79
C LEU A 100 -6.82 1.93 -18.08
N LEU A 101 -5.74 2.69 -18.04
CA LEU A 101 -5.08 3.18 -19.24
C LEU A 101 -4.43 2.00 -19.97
N ASN A 102 -4.67 1.88 -21.27
CA ASN A 102 -3.99 0.86 -22.08
C ASN A 102 -2.50 1.22 -22.30
N LYS A 103 -1.74 0.27 -22.86
CA LYS A 103 -0.27 0.39 -22.97
C LYS A 103 0.24 1.62 -23.72
N ASP A 104 -0.50 2.11 -24.70
CA ASP A 104 -0.11 3.27 -25.52
C ASP A 104 -0.76 4.58 -25.07
N GLY A 105 -1.57 4.55 -24.00
CA GLY A 105 -2.25 5.74 -23.48
C GLY A 105 -3.43 6.24 -24.31
N SER A 106 -3.85 5.53 -25.36
CA SER A 106 -4.89 5.99 -26.28
C SER A 106 -6.32 5.69 -25.85
N LYS A 107 -6.53 4.75 -24.91
CA LYS A 107 -7.87 4.40 -24.43
C LYS A 107 -7.90 3.89 -23.00
N LEU A 108 -9.07 4.03 -22.38
CA LEU A 108 -9.42 3.37 -21.13
C LEU A 108 -10.07 2.02 -21.43
N ILE A 109 -9.55 0.96 -20.79
CA ILE A 109 -10.07 -0.40 -20.90
C ILE A 109 -10.71 -0.83 -19.58
N GLU A 110 -11.77 -1.63 -19.65
CA GLU A 110 -12.43 -2.14 -18.46
C GLU A 110 -11.50 -3.07 -17.66
N ASN A 111 -11.46 -2.88 -16.35
CA ASN A 111 -10.78 -3.79 -15.43
C ASN A 111 -11.75 -4.82 -14.85
N PRO A 112 -11.70 -6.10 -15.29
CA PRO A 112 -12.55 -7.14 -14.72
C PRO A 112 -12.20 -7.45 -13.25
N HIS A 113 -11.02 -7.06 -12.78
CA HIS A 113 -10.52 -7.28 -11.42
C HIS A 113 -10.57 -6.02 -10.56
N SER A 114 -11.34 -5.01 -10.94
CA SER A 114 -11.42 -3.78 -10.17
C SER A 114 -11.94 -4.01 -8.76
N TRP A 115 -11.34 -3.32 -7.80
CA TRP A 115 -11.80 -3.34 -6.41
C TRP A 115 -13.21 -2.75 -6.28
N ASN A 116 -13.64 -1.89 -7.20
CA ASN A 116 -15.00 -1.36 -7.15
C ASN A 116 -16.08 -2.37 -7.55
N ASN A 117 -15.71 -3.62 -7.90
CA ASN A 117 -16.69 -4.68 -8.08
C ASN A 117 -17.48 -4.97 -6.78
N ASN A 118 -16.86 -4.79 -5.61
CA ASN A 118 -17.45 -5.14 -4.30
C ASN A 118 -17.25 -4.06 -3.21
N ALA A 119 -16.78 -2.87 -3.57
CA ALA A 119 -16.54 -1.77 -2.63
C ALA A 119 -16.67 -0.42 -3.35
N SER A 120 -16.96 0.64 -2.61
CA SER A 120 -16.74 2.00 -3.11
C SER A 120 -15.29 2.40 -2.80
N VAL A 121 -14.52 2.83 -3.79
CA VAL A 121 -13.09 3.14 -3.62
C VAL A 121 -12.84 4.64 -3.78
N VAL A 122 -12.17 5.24 -2.80
CA VAL A 122 -11.81 6.66 -2.72
C VAL A 122 -10.30 6.78 -2.87
N PHE A 123 -9.86 7.26 -4.03
CA PHE A 123 -8.45 7.55 -4.33
C PHE A 123 -8.15 8.97 -3.90
N ILE A 124 -7.22 9.19 -2.97
CA ILE A 124 -6.88 10.53 -2.46
C ILE A 124 -5.48 10.91 -2.91
N GLU A 125 -5.35 12.00 -3.66
CA GLU A 125 -4.04 12.57 -3.99
C GLU A 125 -3.52 13.37 -2.79
N SER A 126 -2.46 12.88 -2.14
CA SER A 126 -1.93 13.45 -0.91
C SER A 126 -0.42 13.29 -0.86
N PRO A 127 0.34 14.25 -0.32
CA PRO A 127 -0.09 15.53 0.29
C PRO A 127 -0.49 16.61 -0.73
N ALA A 128 -0.81 17.82 -0.26
CA ALA A 128 -1.01 18.98 -1.14
C ALA A 128 0.24 19.20 -2.03
N GLY A 129 0.04 19.46 -3.32
CA GLY A 129 1.10 19.49 -4.34
C GLY A 129 1.22 18.21 -5.17
N VAL A 130 0.57 17.12 -4.77
CA VAL A 130 0.53 15.87 -5.53
C VAL A 130 -0.61 15.88 -6.55
N GLY A 131 -0.28 15.66 -7.82
CA GLY A 131 -1.26 15.57 -8.90
C GLY A 131 -2.08 16.84 -9.02
N PHE A 132 -3.39 16.73 -8.80
CA PHE A 132 -4.31 17.86 -8.81
C PHE A 132 -4.49 18.51 -7.42
N SER A 133 -4.00 17.91 -6.34
CA SER A 133 -4.04 18.52 -5.00
C SER A 133 -3.15 19.74 -4.91
N TYR A 134 -3.61 20.81 -4.25
CA TYR A 134 -2.92 22.09 -4.24
C TYR A 134 -3.03 22.86 -2.93
N ALA A 135 -2.16 23.87 -2.78
CA ALA A 135 -2.20 24.87 -1.73
C ALA A 135 -2.31 26.28 -2.36
N THR A 136 -3.31 27.07 -1.96
CA THR A 136 -3.56 28.40 -2.54
C THR A 136 -2.49 29.44 -2.20
N ASP A 137 -1.73 29.21 -1.14
CA ASP A 137 -0.59 30.02 -0.71
C ASP A 137 0.75 29.52 -1.28
N GLY A 138 0.73 28.45 -2.09
CA GLY A 138 1.93 27.80 -2.64
C GLY A 138 2.73 26.98 -1.64
N ASN A 139 2.33 26.91 -0.37
CA ASN A 139 3.08 26.18 0.65
C ASN A 139 2.68 24.69 0.70
N VAL A 140 3.44 23.88 -0.03
CA VAL A 140 3.30 22.41 -0.07
C VAL A 140 4.28 21.68 0.86
N ALA A 141 5.00 22.41 1.72
CA ALA A 141 5.92 21.80 2.67
C ALA A 141 5.17 20.86 3.63
N THR A 142 5.75 19.68 3.84
CA THR A 142 5.10 18.61 4.62
C THR A 142 6.15 17.68 5.24
N ASN A 143 5.67 16.83 6.15
CA ASN A 143 6.38 15.70 6.73
C ASN A 143 5.34 14.63 7.11
N ASP A 144 5.78 13.50 7.66
CA ASP A 144 4.87 12.38 7.96
C ASP A 144 3.74 12.76 8.93
N ASN A 145 4.02 13.59 9.94
CA ASN A 145 3.00 14.05 10.89
C ASN A 145 1.96 14.96 10.22
N ILE A 146 2.43 15.94 9.44
CA ILE A 146 1.55 16.86 8.70
C ILE A 146 0.70 16.09 7.70
N ALA A 147 1.29 15.15 6.96
CA ALA A 147 0.56 14.30 6.01
C ALA A 147 -0.51 13.45 6.71
N ALA A 148 -0.20 12.87 7.88
CA ALA A 148 -1.17 12.10 8.66
C ALA A 148 -2.34 12.97 9.14
N ASP A 149 -2.06 14.17 9.67
CA ASP A 149 -3.08 15.13 10.11
C ASP A 149 -3.95 15.62 8.94
N ASP A 150 -3.32 16.02 7.84
CA ASP A 150 -3.99 16.47 6.61
C ASP A 150 -4.91 15.37 6.05
N ASN A 151 -4.45 14.11 6.02
CA ASN A 151 -5.26 12.97 5.59
C ASN A 151 -6.42 12.65 6.56
N TYR A 152 -6.21 12.81 7.88
CA TYR A 152 -7.29 12.63 8.85
C TYR A 152 -8.38 13.71 8.68
N LEU A 153 -7.98 14.94 8.37
CA LEU A 153 -8.91 16.01 7.99
C LEU A 153 -9.63 15.65 6.68
N ALA A 154 -8.92 15.14 5.68
CA ALA A 154 -9.51 14.74 4.40
C ALA A 154 -10.62 13.69 4.59
N ILE A 155 -10.38 12.64 5.38
CA ILE A 155 -11.39 11.62 5.69
C ILE A 155 -12.63 12.23 6.35
N LYS A 156 -12.45 13.14 7.32
CA LYS A 156 -13.58 13.83 7.95
C LYS A 156 -14.35 14.69 6.95
N GLN A 157 -13.66 15.40 6.05
CA GLN A 157 -14.31 16.21 5.02
C GLN A 157 -15.04 15.34 4.00
N PHE A 158 -14.47 14.19 3.63
CA PHE A 158 -15.12 13.21 2.78
C PHE A 158 -16.44 12.75 3.39
N PHE A 159 -16.45 12.34 4.67
CA PHE A 159 -17.69 11.91 5.32
C PHE A 159 -18.69 13.04 5.57
N LYS A 160 -18.24 14.30 5.72
CA LYS A 160 -19.16 15.45 5.72
C LYS A 160 -19.82 15.66 4.37
N LYS A 161 -19.07 15.47 3.28
CA LYS A 161 -19.57 15.56 1.90
C LYS A 161 -20.46 14.36 1.54
N TYR A 162 -20.12 13.17 2.03
CA TYR A 162 -20.83 11.91 1.79
C TYR A 162 -21.28 11.23 3.09
N PRO A 163 -22.22 11.83 3.84
CA PRO A 163 -22.61 11.32 5.16
C PRO A 163 -23.23 9.92 5.13
N LYS A 164 -23.79 9.51 3.99
CA LYS A 164 -24.35 8.17 3.79
C LYS A 164 -23.31 7.06 3.95
N PHE A 165 -22.03 7.33 3.69
CA PHE A 165 -20.96 6.33 3.82
C PHE A 165 -20.52 6.08 5.26
N LEU A 166 -20.93 6.89 6.24
CA LEU A 166 -20.55 6.71 7.65
C LEU A 166 -21.04 5.38 8.24
N LYS A 167 -22.09 4.79 7.68
CA LYS A 167 -22.65 3.50 8.10
C LYS A 167 -21.90 2.30 7.50
N ASN A 168 -21.16 2.50 6.41
CA ASN A 168 -20.47 1.43 5.70
C ASN A 168 -19.25 0.97 6.51
N ASP A 169 -18.78 -0.24 6.25
CA ASP A 169 -17.50 -0.71 6.76
C ASP A 169 -16.37 0.04 6.06
N ILE A 170 -15.44 0.61 6.84
CA ILE A 170 -14.38 1.48 6.33
C ILE A 170 -13.03 0.79 6.43
N TYR A 171 -12.28 0.79 5.33
CA TYR A 171 -10.92 0.27 5.25
C TYR A 171 -9.95 1.35 4.76
N ILE A 172 -8.78 1.41 5.40
CA ILE A 172 -7.67 2.28 4.97
C ILE A 172 -6.65 1.40 4.26
N THR A 173 -6.30 1.75 3.04
CA THR A 173 -5.46 0.92 2.18
C THR A 173 -4.47 1.74 1.36
N GLY A 174 -3.39 1.10 0.93
CA GLY A 174 -2.41 1.75 0.07
C GLY A 174 -1.14 0.94 -0.09
N GLU A 175 -0.11 1.58 -0.63
CA GLU A 175 1.13 0.90 -1.00
C GLU A 175 2.42 1.71 -0.78
N SER A 176 3.56 1.03 -0.77
CA SER A 176 4.89 1.65 -0.73
C SER A 176 5.05 2.55 0.51
N TYR A 177 5.38 3.83 0.35
CA TYR A 177 5.50 4.79 1.47
C TYR A 177 4.18 5.03 2.21
N ALA A 178 3.03 4.58 1.69
CA ALA A 178 1.80 4.50 2.48
C ALA A 178 1.95 3.58 3.72
N GLY A 179 2.99 2.74 3.76
CA GLY A 179 3.46 2.05 4.97
C GLY A 179 3.76 2.98 6.15
N ILE A 180 4.10 4.24 5.91
CA ILE A 180 4.24 5.27 6.95
C ILE A 180 2.93 6.04 7.12
N TYR A 181 2.31 6.47 6.01
CA TYR A 181 1.10 7.30 6.05
C TYR A 181 -0.06 6.62 6.80
N LEU A 182 -0.33 5.36 6.47
CA LEU A 182 -1.58 4.72 6.88
C LEU A 182 -1.59 4.26 8.32
N PRO A 183 -0.51 3.73 8.92
CA PRO A 183 -0.49 3.49 10.37
C PRO A 183 -0.67 4.77 11.19
N MET A 184 -0.03 5.87 10.77
CA MET A 184 -0.18 7.17 11.43
C MET A 184 -1.61 7.70 11.31
N LEU A 185 -2.18 7.69 10.11
CA LEU A 185 -3.58 8.06 9.84
C LEU A 185 -4.57 7.21 10.64
N THR A 186 -4.39 5.90 10.62
CA THR A 186 -5.27 4.94 11.31
C THR A 186 -5.25 5.17 12.82
N SER A 187 -4.07 5.45 13.39
CA SER A 187 -3.91 5.86 14.80
C SER A 187 -4.69 7.14 15.12
N LEU A 188 -4.65 8.15 14.24
CA LEU A 188 -5.42 9.39 14.41
C LEU A 188 -6.93 9.15 14.32
N ILE A 189 -7.39 8.30 13.39
CA ILE A 189 -8.79 7.89 13.28
C ILE A 189 -9.25 7.25 14.57
N VAL A 190 -8.57 6.20 15.04
CA VAL A 190 -8.92 5.45 16.27
C VAL A 190 -9.00 6.38 17.48
N LYS A 191 -8.00 7.24 17.69
CA LYS A 191 -8.00 8.23 18.78
C LYS A 191 -9.14 9.26 18.65
N GLY A 192 -9.56 9.56 17.42
CA GLY A 192 -10.60 10.52 17.10
C GLY A 192 -12.04 9.97 17.16
N MET A 193 -12.24 8.65 17.27
CA MET A 193 -13.56 8.01 17.16
C MET A 193 -14.56 8.46 18.23
N SER A 194 -14.09 8.96 19.38
CA SER A 194 -14.94 9.54 20.43
C SER A 194 -15.63 10.84 20.03
N LYS A 195 -15.05 11.58 19.06
CA LYS A 195 -15.58 12.87 18.57
C LYS A 195 -16.21 12.75 17.18
N PHE A 196 -15.66 11.90 16.33
CA PHE A 196 -16.16 11.67 14.97
C PHE A 196 -16.11 10.16 14.68
N LYS A 197 -17.24 9.49 14.84
CA LYS A 197 -17.32 8.02 14.74
C LYS A 197 -17.21 7.58 13.28
N ILE A 198 -16.17 6.79 12.99
CA ILE A 198 -15.93 6.13 11.70
C ILE A 198 -16.01 4.63 11.95
N ASN A 199 -16.77 3.87 11.16
CA ASN A 199 -16.88 2.41 11.28
C ASN A 199 -15.65 1.70 10.66
N LEU A 200 -14.47 2.02 11.19
CA LEU A 200 -13.19 1.47 10.73
C LEU A 200 -13.08 -0.02 11.07
N LYS A 201 -12.80 -0.84 10.05
CA LYS A 201 -12.68 -2.31 10.17
C LYS A 201 -11.27 -2.83 10.00
N GLY A 202 -10.43 -2.16 9.21
CA GLY A 202 -9.08 -2.64 8.99
C GLY A 202 -8.19 -1.72 8.20
N LEU A 203 -6.91 -2.11 8.19
CA LEU A 203 -5.81 -1.51 7.46
C LEU A 203 -5.16 -2.61 6.61
N ALA A 204 -4.94 -2.34 5.33
CA ALA A 204 -4.20 -3.22 4.43
C ALA A 204 -3.16 -2.44 3.63
N ILE A 205 -1.89 -2.86 3.67
CA ILE A 205 -0.82 -2.15 2.96
C ILE A 205 -0.03 -3.13 2.08
N GLY A 206 0.09 -2.81 0.79
CA GLY A 206 0.86 -3.59 -0.19
C GLY A 206 2.31 -3.10 -0.29
N ASN A 207 3.26 -4.03 -0.22
CA ASN A 207 4.71 -3.75 -0.34
C ASN A 207 5.17 -2.50 0.46
N PRO A 208 4.88 -2.44 1.77
CA PRO A 208 5.02 -1.21 2.54
C PRO A 208 6.46 -0.92 2.95
N TYR A 209 6.82 0.36 2.98
CA TYR A 209 7.96 0.83 3.77
C TYR A 209 7.51 1.04 5.22
N LEU A 210 7.91 0.14 6.13
CA LEU A 210 7.47 0.14 7.55
C LEU A 210 8.58 0.53 8.52
N ASN A 211 9.79 0.05 8.27
CA ASN A 211 10.91 0.20 9.16
C ASN A 211 12.20 0.20 8.34
N LYS A 212 12.92 1.31 8.39
CA LYS A 212 14.14 1.55 7.61
C LYS A 212 15.21 0.47 7.81
N LYS A 213 15.44 0.06 9.05
CA LYS A 213 16.44 -0.96 9.41
C LYS A 213 16.09 -2.31 8.77
N ILE A 214 14.87 -2.79 9.00
CA ILE A 214 14.41 -4.08 8.46
C ILE A 214 14.38 -4.02 6.92
N ASP A 215 13.99 -2.89 6.35
CA ASP A 215 13.95 -2.68 4.90
C ASP A 215 15.35 -2.81 4.28
N TYR A 216 16.39 -2.17 4.84
CA TYR A 216 17.75 -2.33 4.34
C TYR A 216 18.29 -3.75 4.49
N GLU A 217 18.15 -4.35 5.68
CA GLU A 217 18.63 -5.71 5.95
C GLU A 217 18.00 -6.71 4.97
N SER A 218 16.68 -6.66 4.82
CA SER A 218 15.94 -7.56 3.94
C SER A 218 16.23 -7.32 2.46
N ASN A 219 16.41 -6.08 2.01
CA ASN A 219 16.79 -5.78 0.63
C ASN A 219 18.17 -6.32 0.25
N LEU A 220 19.15 -6.25 1.15
CA LEU A 220 20.48 -6.84 0.92
C LEU A 220 20.40 -8.37 0.79
N ILE A 221 19.63 -9.02 1.67
CA ILE A 221 19.38 -10.47 1.62
C ILE A 221 18.64 -10.82 0.32
N TYR A 222 17.62 -10.03 -0.06
CA TYR A 222 16.83 -10.22 -1.27
C TYR A 222 17.69 -10.10 -2.53
N ALA A 223 18.58 -9.09 -2.61
CA ALA A 223 19.49 -8.88 -3.73
C ALA A 223 20.39 -10.11 -3.95
N TYR A 224 20.98 -10.62 -2.88
CA TYR A 224 21.82 -11.81 -2.95
C TYR A 224 20.98 -13.07 -3.25
N GLY A 225 19.85 -13.28 -2.57
CA GLY A 225 18.97 -14.43 -2.78
C GLY A 225 18.49 -14.57 -4.23
N HIS A 226 18.29 -13.43 -4.91
CA HIS A 226 17.79 -13.38 -6.28
C HIS A 226 18.87 -13.27 -7.35
N GLY A 227 20.16 -13.31 -6.99
CA GLY A 227 21.22 -13.23 -8.00
C GLY A 227 21.47 -11.82 -8.53
N VAL A 228 20.97 -10.77 -7.87
CA VAL A 228 21.19 -9.38 -8.30
C VAL A 228 22.65 -8.98 -8.12
N VAL A 229 23.28 -9.44 -7.05
CA VAL A 229 24.70 -9.19 -6.75
C VAL A 229 25.52 -10.49 -6.75
N ASP A 230 26.81 -10.36 -7.03
CA ASP A 230 27.77 -11.47 -7.01
C ASP A 230 28.12 -11.94 -5.59
N GLU A 231 28.88 -13.04 -5.51
CA GLU A 231 29.28 -13.65 -4.25
C GLU A 231 30.30 -12.79 -3.49
N GLU A 232 31.22 -12.13 -4.19
CA GLU A 232 32.32 -11.38 -3.59
C GLU A 232 31.78 -10.15 -2.83
N LEU A 233 30.95 -9.36 -3.49
CA LEU A 233 30.30 -8.20 -2.90
C LEU A 233 29.42 -8.61 -1.71
N TRP A 234 28.64 -9.68 -1.84
CA TRP A 234 27.83 -10.19 -0.72
C TRP A 234 28.68 -10.62 0.47
N GLN A 235 29.75 -11.39 0.26
CA GLN A 235 30.60 -11.88 1.33
C GLN A 235 31.34 -10.72 2.03
N SER A 236 31.72 -9.67 1.29
CA SER A 236 32.34 -8.48 1.88
C SER A 236 31.43 -7.80 2.92
N VAL A 237 30.12 -7.77 2.68
CA VAL A 237 29.17 -7.23 3.66
C VAL A 237 28.86 -8.27 4.74
N LYS A 238 28.49 -9.49 4.35
CA LYS A 238 28.05 -10.52 5.28
C LYS A 238 29.12 -10.88 6.31
N LYS A 239 30.35 -11.19 5.88
CA LYS A 239 31.43 -11.65 6.77
C LYS A 239 32.14 -10.48 7.42
N ASP A 240 32.58 -9.52 6.62
CA ASP A 240 33.52 -8.50 7.11
C ASP A 240 32.81 -7.39 7.88
N CYS A 241 31.54 -7.13 7.57
CA CYS A 241 30.75 -6.06 8.19
C CYS A 241 29.71 -6.57 9.18
N CYS A 242 29.08 -7.71 8.89
CA CYS A 242 27.95 -8.24 9.65
C CYS A 242 28.26 -9.52 10.44
N LYS A 243 29.53 -9.87 10.64
CA LYS A 243 29.97 -11.02 11.46
C LYS A 243 29.32 -12.35 11.07
N GLY A 244 28.96 -12.51 9.81
CA GLY A 244 28.38 -13.72 9.25
C GLY A 244 26.85 -13.75 9.13
N CYS A 245 26.09 -12.76 9.64
CA CYS A 245 24.64 -12.69 9.41
C CYS A 245 24.17 -11.24 9.24
N VAL A 246 23.51 -10.98 8.10
CA VAL A 246 22.98 -9.64 7.76
C VAL A 246 21.67 -9.34 8.48
N ASP A 247 20.90 -10.37 8.86
CA ASP A 247 19.70 -10.20 9.68
C ASP A 247 20.08 -9.67 11.07
N GLY A 248 19.50 -8.53 11.46
CA GLY A 248 19.86 -7.82 12.68
C GLY A 248 21.17 -7.03 12.62
N CYS A 249 21.88 -7.03 11.48
CA CYS A 249 23.03 -6.18 11.24
C CYS A 249 22.57 -4.75 10.96
N ASP A 250 22.89 -3.81 11.85
CA ASP A 250 22.48 -2.41 11.72
C ASP A 250 23.19 -1.70 10.55
N ILE A 251 22.67 -1.90 9.34
CA ILE A 251 23.26 -1.44 8.08
C ILE A 251 23.47 0.07 8.07
N GLU A 252 22.57 0.83 8.72
CA GLU A 252 22.65 2.29 8.80
C GLU A 252 23.86 2.79 9.60
N LYS A 253 24.37 1.97 10.52
CA LYS A 253 25.53 2.32 11.35
C LYS A 253 26.85 1.85 10.75
N LEU A 254 26.83 1.16 9.61
CA LEU A 254 28.06 0.79 8.92
C LEU A 254 28.78 2.05 8.43
N VAL A 255 30.10 2.00 8.47
CA VAL A 255 31.00 3.10 8.06
C VAL A 255 32.09 2.59 7.12
N GLY A 256 32.75 3.50 6.41
CA GLY A 256 33.84 3.15 5.49
C GLY A 256 33.41 2.18 4.39
N SER A 257 34.26 1.22 4.05
CA SER A 257 34.01 0.22 3.01
C SER A 257 32.73 -0.59 3.25
N CYS A 258 32.38 -0.87 4.50
CA CYS A 258 31.15 -1.57 4.84
C CYS A 258 29.89 -0.81 4.44
N SER A 259 29.86 0.50 4.67
CA SER A 259 28.77 1.37 4.22
C SER A 259 28.72 1.41 2.69
N THR A 260 29.88 1.62 2.06
CA THR A 260 29.98 1.70 0.59
C THR A 260 29.48 0.41 -0.09
N ASN A 261 29.91 -0.76 0.39
CA ASN A 261 29.52 -2.04 -0.19
C ASN A 261 28.04 -2.34 0.06
N ALA A 262 27.50 -2.04 1.25
CA ALA A 262 26.08 -2.19 1.53
C ALA A 262 25.22 -1.29 0.61
N ILE A 263 25.63 -0.02 0.44
CA ILE A 263 24.98 0.92 -0.49
C ILE A 263 25.08 0.42 -1.94
N GLN A 264 26.21 -0.16 -2.33
CA GLN A 264 26.37 -0.73 -3.66
C GLN A 264 25.41 -1.90 -3.92
N ILE A 265 25.21 -2.79 -2.93
CA ILE A 265 24.22 -3.86 -3.04
C ILE A 265 22.82 -3.28 -3.20
N TYR A 266 22.43 -2.35 -2.33
CA TYR A 266 21.11 -1.71 -2.40
C TYR A 266 20.87 -0.99 -3.75
N ASN A 267 21.86 -0.23 -4.22
CA ASN A 267 21.75 0.51 -5.48
C ASN A 267 21.80 -0.39 -6.72
N SER A 268 22.13 -1.67 -6.59
CA SER A 268 22.12 -2.61 -7.72
C SER A 268 20.72 -2.80 -8.31
N PHE A 269 19.65 -2.61 -7.53
CA PHE A 269 18.28 -2.62 -8.04
C PHE A 269 17.98 -1.45 -8.98
N PHE A 270 18.56 -0.27 -8.72
CA PHE A 270 18.22 0.97 -9.42
C PHE A 270 19.21 1.33 -10.53
N ASN A 271 20.49 1.03 -10.32
CA ASN A 271 21.56 1.33 -11.29
C ASN A 271 21.85 0.16 -12.21
N GLY A 272 21.39 -1.03 -11.85
CA GLY A 272 21.72 -2.26 -12.54
C GLY A 272 20.80 -2.59 -13.70
N ASN A 273 20.17 -1.63 -14.41
CA ASN A 273 19.25 -1.86 -15.55
C ASN A 273 18.18 -2.96 -15.32
N ILE A 274 17.86 -3.24 -14.07
CA ILE A 274 16.79 -4.13 -13.61
C ILE A 274 15.61 -3.24 -13.19
N ASN A 275 14.40 -3.75 -13.36
CA ASN A 275 13.23 -3.07 -12.82
C ASN A 275 13.14 -3.36 -11.30
N ALA A 276 13.48 -2.39 -10.47
CA ALA A 276 13.44 -2.52 -9.01
C ALA A 276 12.05 -2.88 -8.45
N TYR A 277 10.97 -2.56 -9.17
CA TYR A 277 9.59 -2.84 -8.76
C TYR A 277 9.10 -4.24 -9.18
N ASP A 278 9.72 -4.85 -10.20
CA ASP A 278 9.51 -6.23 -10.61
C ASP A 278 10.77 -6.72 -11.35
N ILE A 279 11.67 -7.38 -10.61
CA ILE A 279 13.01 -7.76 -11.09
C ILE A 279 12.98 -8.74 -12.27
N TYR A 280 11.84 -9.34 -12.57
CA TYR A 280 11.69 -10.28 -13.69
C TYR A 280 11.10 -9.62 -14.95
N ARG A 281 10.53 -8.42 -14.82
CA ARG A 281 10.06 -7.63 -15.96
C ARG A 281 11.20 -6.85 -16.61
N ASN A 282 11.02 -6.56 -17.89
CA ASN A 282 11.92 -5.65 -18.61
C ASN A 282 11.68 -4.21 -18.15
N CYS A 283 12.74 -3.41 -18.15
CA CYS A 283 12.63 -1.96 -18.00
C CYS A 283 11.96 -1.37 -19.26
N GLY A 284 10.95 -0.53 -19.08
CA GLY A 284 10.19 0.07 -20.20
C GLY A 284 11.05 0.85 -21.19
N ASN A 285 12.12 1.49 -20.71
CA ASN A 285 13.00 2.34 -21.53
C ASN A 285 14.20 1.59 -22.14
N SER A 286 14.50 0.37 -21.67
CA SER A 286 15.71 -0.39 -22.03
C SER A 286 15.49 -1.92 -22.01
N PRO A 287 14.64 -2.47 -22.88
CA PRO A 287 14.25 -3.89 -22.82
C PRO A 287 15.40 -4.86 -23.13
N ASN A 288 16.35 -4.49 -23.98
CA ASN A 288 17.48 -5.36 -24.35
C ASN A 288 18.53 -5.46 -23.23
N ALA A 289 18.89 -4.33 -22.61
CA ALA A 289 19.83 -4.31 -21.49
C ALA A 289 19.28 -5.07 -20.27
N SER A 290 17.99 -4.87 -19.96
CA SER A 290 17.32 -5.62 -18.89
C SER A 290 17.23 -7.13 -19.16
N SER A 291 17.11 -7.56 -20.42
CA SER A 291 17.05 -8.98 -20.77
C SER A 291 18.38 -9.71 -20.50
N TYR A 292 19.52 -9.09 -20.83
CA TYR A 292 20.84 -9.68 -20.58
C TYR A 292 21.12 -9.86 -19.08
N GLN A 293 20.83 -8.82 -18.30
CA GLN A 293 21.07 -8.88 -16.86
C GLN A 293 20.14 -9.84 -16.15
N LYS A 294 18.91 -10.00 -16.62
CA LYS A 294 18.03 -11.05 -16.10
C LYS A 294 18.59 -12.45 -16.35
N TYR A 295 19.15 -12.72 -17.53
CA TYR A 295 19.78 -14.01 -17.81
C TYR A 295 20.93 -14.28 -16.83
N ASP A 296 21.79 -13.27 -16.63
CA ASP A 296 22.91 -13.33 -15.70
C ASP A 296 22.43 -13.53 -14.24
N MET A 297 21.42 -12.77 -13.81
CA MET A 297 20.74 -12.90 -12.51
C MET A 297 20.17 -14.31 -12.30
N PHE A 298 19.45 -14.86 -13.28
CA PHE A 298 18.90 -16.22 -13.21
C PHE A 298 20.00 -17.28 -13.16
N SER A 299 21.10 -17.09 -13.89
CA SER A 299 22.22 -18.03 -13.87
C SER A 299 22.87 -18.10 -12.48
N ARG A 300 23.05 -16.94 -11.82
CA ARG A 300 23.55 -16.86 -10.44
C ARG A 300 22.57 -17.48 -9.44
N ALA A 301 21.28 -17.18 -9.55
CA ALA A 301 20.26 -17.74 -8.68
C ALA A 301 20.16 -19.27 -8.81
N ASP A 302 20.16 -19.81 -10.03
CA ASP A 302 20.14 -21.24 -10.29
C ASP A 302 21.40 -21.96 -9.76
N PHE A 303 22.59 -21.37 -9.98
CA PHE A 303 23.84 -21.87 -9.40
C PHE A 303 23.77 -21.94 -7.87
N ARG A 304 23.25 -20.89 -7.22
CA ARG A 304 23.06 -20.84 -5.76
C ARG A 304 22.07 -21.90 -5.28
N LEU A 305 20.91 -22.03 -5.93
CA LEU A 305 19.90 -23.03 -5.59
C LEU A 305 20.42 -24.46 -5.73
N LYS A 306 21.14 -24.77 -6.80
CA LYS A 306 21.78 -26.08 -7.00
C LYS A 306 22.80 -26.39 -5.91
N ASN A 307 23.61 -25.40 -5.52
CA ASN A 307 24.58 -25.55 -4.44
C ASN A 307 23.91 -25.67 -3.08
N MET A 308 22.84 -24.91 -2.81
CA MET A 308 22.03 -25.05 -1.60
C MET A 308 21.35 -26.42 -1.52
N ALA A 309 20.78 -26.92 -2.62
CA ALA A 309 20.20 -28.26 -2.67
C ALA A 309 21.25 -29.34 -2.41
N LYS A 310 22.47 -29.18 -2.95
CA LYS A 310 23.62 -30.05 -2.68
C LYS A 310 24.05 -30.00 -1.22
N LEU A 311 24.13 -28.80 -0.63
CA LEU A 311 24.44 -28.60 0.78
C LEU A 311 23.34 -29.14 1.70
N ALA A 312 22.08 -28.93 1.39
CA ALA A 312 20.94 -29.46 2.14
C ALA A 312 20.87 -30.98 2.04
N LYS A 313 21.16 -31.56 0.87
CA LYS A 313 21.31 -33.02 0.72
C LYS A 313 22.50 -33.54 1.54
N LYS A 314 23.64 -32.85 1.52
CA LYS A 314 24.82 -33.20 2.33
C LYS A 314 24.54 -33.06 3.83
N ALA A 315 23.87 -32.00 4.26
CA ALA A 315 23.47 -31.77 5.64
C ALA A 315 22.44 -32.81 6.08
N ARG A 316 21.46 -33.14 5.25
CA ARG A 316 20.49 -34.21 5.50
C ARG A 316 21.17 -35.58 5.59
N LEU A 317 22.14 -35.87 4.71
CA LEU A 317 22.96 -37.08 4.79
C LEU A 317 23.81 -37.11 6.06
N ASN A 318 24.44 -36.00 6.43
CA ASN A 318 25.22 -35.87 7.66
C ASN A 318 24.34 -36.00 8.91
N ILE A 319 23.15 -35.36 8.96
CA ILE A 319 22.17 -35.49 10.04
C ILE A 319 21.66 -36.92 10.10
N MET A 320 21.41 -37.57 8.96
CA MET A 320 21.03 -38.99 8.94
C MET A 320 22.16 -39.89 9.44
N GLU A 321 23.41 -39.65 9.04
CA GLU A 321 24.58 -40.38 9.57
C GLU A 321 24.81 -40.12 11.07
N GLU A 322 24.66 -38.87 11.51
CA GLU A 322 24.85 -38.44 12.89
C GLU A 322 23.72 -38.94 13.79
N ASN A 323 22.46 -38.93 13.31
CA ASN A 323 21.35 -39.59 13.98
C ASN A 323 21.51 -41.12 13.98
N THR A 324 22.07 -41.72 12.93
CA THR A 324 22.41 -43.16 12.92
C THR A 324 23.55 -43.48 13.91
N ARG A 325 24.46 -42.54 14.17
CA ARG A 325 25.51 -42.63 15.20
C ARG A 325 24.99 -42.32 16.61
N ARG A 326 24.02 -41.40 16.78
CA ARG A 326 23.35 -41.07 18.05
C ARG A 326 22.32 -42.12 18.48
N VAL A 327 21.62 -42.77 17.55
CA VAL A 327 20.83 -43.98 17.86
C VAL A 327 21.73 -45.13 18.35
N LYS A 328 23.05 -45.05 18.12
CA LYS A 328 24.06 -45.95 18.72
C LYS A 328 24.71 -45.40 20.00
N ARG A 329 24.38 -44.18 20.44
CA ARG A 329 24.88 -43.52 21.65
C ARG A 329 23.76 -42.66 22.24
N ASP A 330 22.96 -43.24 23.11
CA ASP A 330 21.96 -42.50 23.90
C ASP A 330 22.66 -41.44 24.78
N ASP A 331 22.69 -40.18 24.34
CA ASP A 331 23.24 -39.07 25.14
C ASP A 331 22.47 -37.73 24.98
N GLY A 332 21.14 -37.79 25.09
CA GLY A 332 20.30 -36.78 25.77
C GLY A 332 20.54 -35.26 25.63
N SER A 333 21.18 -34.74 24.57
CA SER A 333 21.49 -33.30 24.45
C SER A 333 20.48 -32.50 23.61
N SER A 334 20.01 -31.38 24.18
CA SER A 334 18.99 -30.47 23.64
C SER A 334 19.50 -29.47 22.59
N PHE A 335 18.63 -29.12 21.65
CA PHE A 335 18.84 -28.19 20.52
C PHE A 335 18.99 -26.71 20.95
N ASP A 336 19.96 -25.99 20.39
CA ASP A 336 20.23 -24.55 20.65
C ASP A 336 19.40 -23.65 19.70
N PRO A 337 18.47 -22.82 20.22
CA PRO A 337 17.60 -21.95 19.42
C PRO A 337 18.31 -20.76 18.74
N SER A 338 19.55 -20.43 19.07
CA SER A 338 20.27 -19.26 18.53
C SER A 338 20.68 -19.39 17.05
N LEU A 339 20.57 -20.59 16.48
CA LEU A 339 20.94 -20.91 15.09
C LEU A 339 19.80 -20.73 14.06
N VAL A 340 18.60 -20.36 14.51
CA VAL A 340 17.38 -20.32 13.68
C VAL A 340 17.21 -19.07 12.78
N PRO A 341 17.67 -17.84 13.12
CA PRO A 341 17.27 -16.64 12.36
C PRO A 341 17.76 -16.62 10.90
N CYS A 342 18.96 -17.10 10.61
CA CYS A 342 19.55 -16.94 9.27
C CYS A 342 19.04 -17.95 8.21
N LEU A 343 18.02 -18.78 8.51
CA LEU A 343 17.40 -19.74 7.59
C LEU A 343 16.07 -19.26 6.97
N ALA A 344 15.46 -18.20 7.51
CA ALA A 344 14.12 -17.75 7.14
C ALA A 344 14.16 -16.39 6.40
N GLY A 345 14.84 -16.33 5.25
CA GLY A 345 14.95 -15.12 4.44
C GLY A 345 14.34 -15.28 3.05
N TYR A 346 13.03 -15.55 2.96
CA TYR A 346 12.29 -15.48 1.69
C TYR A 346 10.98 -14.74 1.91
N THR A 347 11.02 -13.41 1.80
CA THR A 347 9.82 -12.58 1.89
C THR A 347 9.16 -12.50 0.52
N LEU A 348 8.02 -13.18 0.36
CA LEU A 348 7.04 -12.95 -0.69
C LEU A 348 6.29 -11.65 -0.41
N ALA A 349 5.68 -11.04 -1.44
CA ALA A 349 4.80 -9.87 -1.27
C ALA A 349 3.70 -10.17 -0.23
N PHE A 350 3.73 -9.47 0.90
CA PHE A 350 2.71 -9.58 1.94
C PHE A 350 1.79 -8.36 1.88
N ILE A 351 0.48 -8.60 1.81
CA ILE A 351 -0.51 -7.62 2.28
C ILE A 351 -0.52 -7.76 3.80
N ALA A 352 -0.04 -6.74 4.52
CA ALA A 352 -0.20 -6.70 5.96
C ALA A 352 -1.65 -6.33 6.27
N VAL A 353 -2.50 -7.33 6.58
CA VAL A 353 -3.85 -7.10 7.10
C VAL A 353 -3.78 -7.06 8.61
N VAL A 354 -4.01 -5.88 9.19
CA VAL A 354 -4.09 -5.75 10.65
C VAL A 354 -5.58 -5.69 11.04
N PRO A 355 -6.17 -6.79 11.54
CA PRO A 355 -7.49 -6.71 12.14
C PRO A 355 -7.40 -5.85 13.40
N LEU A 356 -8.26 -4.84 13.50
CA LEU A 356 -8.32 -4.01 14.71
C LEU A 356 -8.92 -4.82 15.86
N PRO A 357 -8.41 -4.67 17.10
CA PRO A 357 -9.03 -5.29 18.26
C PRO A 357 -10.48 -4.79 18.38
N SER A 358 -11.41 -5.72 18.64
CA SER A 358 -12.80 -5.38 18.88
C SER A 358 -12.90 -4.42 20.07
N PRO A 359 -13.73 -3.36 20.01
CA PRO A 359 -13.98 -2.54 21.19
C PRO A 359 -14.65 -3.41 22.26
N ASN A 360 -14.00 -3.50 23.43
CA ASN A 360 -14.59 -4.07 24.64
C ASN A 360 -15.78 -3.26 25.13
#